data_AF-A0AA97GYC0-F1
#
_entry.id   AF-A0AA97GYC0-F1
#
_cell.length_a   1.000
_cell.length_b   1.000
_cell.length_c   1.000
_cell.angle_alpha   90.00
_cell.angle_beta   90.00
_cell.angle_gamma   90.00
#
_symmetry.space_group_name_H-M   'P 1'
#
loop_
_entity.id
_entity.type
_entity.pdbx_description
1 polymer ?
#
loop_
_entity_poly.entity_id
_entity_poly.type
_entity_poly.pdbx_seq_one_letter_code
_entity_poly.pdbx_strand_id
1 'polypeptide(L)'
;MLSAIEQLNSRLQHHQLKELLTDYQGLSSVLQAAQLQHLYQLANSSEVKYLFLQNVAAHLLEASPLPNEAVGFIDDIDKLSFFTPGLKFQNAFNITDQQGNNLLHHLFSHCQANKLPFNYLRSLMLFESNESLAVALKAQNQQGLTPIGCYIACNNNTQMPAKHEFSALLAMMEVDQTHHKSASHALLTALKRFYGVNKPSLTESKILLCAAYLQTPTNMIVATLR
;
A
#
# COMPACT_ATOMS: atom_id res chain seq x y z
N MET A 1 25.76 3.42 2.74
CA MET A 1 24.78 2.73 1.88
C MET A 1 25.43 1.60 1.09
N LEU A 2 26.46 1.88 0.26
CA LEU A 2 27.19 0.84 -0.50
C LEU A 2 27.75 -0.29 0.39
N SER A 3 28.37 0.04 1.52
CA SER A 3 28.92 -0.95 2.46
C SER A 3 27.87 -1.94 3.01
N ALA A 4 26.66 -1.46 3.31
CA ALA A 4 25.59 -2.32 3.82
C ALA A 4 25.04 -3.27 2.73
N ILE A 5 24.99 -2.81 1.47
CA ILE A 5 24.56 -3.64 0.33
C ILE A 5 25.63 -4.68 -0.01
N GLU A 6 26.91 -4.30 0.03
CA GLU A 6 28.04 -5.22 -0.17
C GLU A 6 28.06 -6.32 0.89
N GLN A 7 27.85 -5.94 2.16
CA GLN A 7 27.74 -6.89 3.26
C GLN A 7 26.56 -7.85 3.05
N LEU A 8 25.37 -7.33 2.70
CA LEU A 8 24.21 -8.17 2.36
C LEU A 8 24.53 -9.17 1.26
N ASN A 9 25.10 -8.71 0.14
CA ASN A 9 25.46 -9.57 -0.99
C ASN A 9 26.45 -10.66 -0.58
N SER A 10 27.45 -10.31 0.24
CA SER A 10 28.42 -11.28 0.78
C SER A 10 27.72 -12.34 1.63
N ARG A 11 26.83 -11.96 2.55
CA ARG A 11 26.08 -12.93 3.39
C ARG A 11 25.19 -13.84 2.56
N LEU A 12 24.51 -13.30 1.54
CA LEU A 12 23.67 -14.06 0.62
C LEU A 12 24.48 -15.10 -0.16
N GLN A 13 25.64 -14.72 -0.70
CA GLN A 13 26.51 -15.62 -1.46
C GLN A 13 27.03 -16.79 -0.59
N HIS A 14 27.33 -16.51 0.68
CA HIS A 14 27.84 -17.52 1.62
C HIS A 14 26.73 -18.25 2.39
N HIS A 15 25.45 -18.01 2.08
CA HIS A 15 24.28 -18.61 2.76
C HIS A 15 24.26 -18.40 4.29
N GLN A 16 24.75 -17.25 4.74
CA GLN A 16 24.91 -16.89 6.15
C GLN A 16 23.66 -16.17 6.69
N LEU A 17 22.51 -16.86 6.74
CA LEU A 17 21.23 -16.24 7.11
C LEU A 17 21.23 -15.69 8.54
N LYS A 18 21.87 -16.38 9.51
CA LYS A 18 21.89 -15.94 10.91
C LYS A 18 22.65 -14.63 11.06
N GLU A 19 23.84 -14.55 10.48
CA GLU A 19 24.68 -13.36 10.48
C GLU A 19 24.02 -12.22 9.71
N LEU A 20 23.34 -12.53 8.59
CA LEU A 20 22.56 -11.55 7.84
C LEU A 20 21.49 -10.90 8.72
N LEU A 21 20.75 -11.69 9.51
CA LEU A 21 19.73 -11.16 10.42
C LEU A 21 20.33 -10.28 11.51
N THR A 22 21.44 -10.72 12.12
CA THR A 22 22.15 -9.93 13.14
C THR A 22 22.68 -8.62 12.56
N ASP A 23 23.29 -8.67 11.37
CA ASP A 23 23.79 -7.50 10.67
C ASP A 23 22.64 -6.52 10.39
N TYR A 24 21.51 -7.01 9.86
CA TYR A 24 20.33 -6.20 9.54
C TYR A 24 19.72 -5.50 10.77
N GLN A 25 19.61 -6.20 11.90
CA GLN A 25 19.09 -5.62 13.15
C GLN A 25 19.99 -4.50 13.71
N GLY A 26 21.29 -4.52 13.40
CA GLY A 26 22.24 -3.47 13.80
C GLY A 26 22.26 -2.25 12.89
N LEU A 27 21.54 -2.27 11.77
CA LEU A 27 21.50 -1.16 10.82
C LEU A 27 20.51 -0.08 11.23
N SER A 28 20.73 1.14 10.75
CA SER A 28 19.71 2.19 10.81
C SER A 28 18.54 1.87 9.88
N SER A 29 17.36 2.44 10.18
CA SER A 29 16.13 2.26 9.42
C SER A 29 16.29 2.57 7.92
N VAL A 30 17.03 3.64 7.59
CA VAL A 30 17.39 4.00 6.21
C VAL A 30 18.18 2.90 5.49
N LEU A 31 19.14 2.28 6.19
CA LEU A 31 19.98 1.22 5.61
C LEU A 31 19.23 -0.11 5.52
N GLN A 32 18.34 -0.39 6.49
CA GLN A 32 17.42 -1.52 6.43
C GLN A 32 16.51 -1.40 5.20
N ALA A 33 15.89 -0.23 4.98
CA ALA A 33 15.05 0.03 3.82
C ALA A 33 15.83 -0.14 2.50
N ALA A 34 17.07 0.36 2.43
CA ALA A 34 17.92 0.17 1.26
C ALA A 34 18.23 -1.30 0.97
N GLN A 35 18.45 -2.12 2.01
CA GLN A 35 18.65 -3.56 1.84
C GLN A 35 17.37 -4.28 1.36
N LEU A 36 16.20 -3.96 1.90
CA LEU A 36 14.92 -4.50 1.42
C LEU A 36 14.67 -4.15 -0.05
N GLN A 37 14.91 -2.90 -0.44
CA GLN A 37 14.81 -2.44 -1.82
C GLN A 37 15.75 -3.22 -2.75
N HIS A 38 17.01 -3.39 -2.32
CA HIS A 38 18.01 -4.14 -3.08
C HIS A 38 17.63 -5.62 -3.24
N LEU A 39 17.06 -6.27 -2.21
CA LEU A 39 16.57 -7.65 -2.31
C LEU A 39 15.49 -7.81 -3.38
N TYR A 40 14.54 -6.88 -3.45
CA TYR A 40 13.52 -6.89 -4.49
C TYR A 40 14.12 -6.67 -5.90
N GLN A 41 15.06 -5.74 -6.04
CA GLN A 41 15.75 -5.49 -7.31
C GLN A 41 16.51 -6.74 -7.79
N LEU A 42 17.22 -7.41 -6.88
CA LEU A 42 17.90 -8.67 -7.19
C LEU A 42 16.90 -9.76 -7.61
N ALA A 43 15.78 -9.88 -6.90
CA ALA A 43 14.73 -10.87 -7.21
C ALA A 43 14.16 -10.65 -8.61
N ASN A 44 13.88 -9.41 -8.98
CA ASN A 44 13.37 -9.06 -10.31
C ASN A 44 14.39 -9.30 -11.44
N SER A 45 15.69 -9.30 -11.13
CA SER A 45 16.73 -9.63 -12.11
C SER A 45 16.96 -11.14 -12.28
N SER A 46 16.38 -11.99 -11.43
CA SER A 46 16.60 -13.43 -11.43
C SER A 46 15.41 -14.21 -10.91
N GLU A 47 14.58 -14.71 -11.82
CA GLU A 47 13.40 -15.53 -11.50
C GLU A 47 13.78 -16.76 -10.65
N VAL A 48 14.92 -17.39 -10.94
CA VAL A 48 15.44 -18.55 -10.19
C VAL A 48 15.68 -18.22 -8.71
N LYS A 49 16.07 -16.97 -8.40
CA LYS A 49 16.36 -16.53 -7.02
C LYS A 49 15.17 -15.85 -6.35
N TYR A 50 14.08 -15.62 -7.07
CA TYR A 50 12.97 -14.79 -6.59
C TYR A 50 12.41 -15.31 -5.25
N LEU A 51 12.04 -16.60 -5.20
CA LEU A 51 11.47 -17.21 -4.00
C LEU A 51 12.46 -17.22 -2.83
N PHE A 52 13.74 -17.48 -3.11
CA PHE A 52 14.79 -17.44 -2.10
C PHE A 52 14.92 -16.03 -1.49
N LEU A 53 15.00 -15.00 -2.33
CA LEU A 53 15.14 -13.61 -1.88
C LEU A 53 13.88 -13.10 -1.17
N GLN A 54 12.69 -13.55 -1.60
CA GLN A 54 11.44 -13.30 -0.91
C GLN A 54 11.47 -13.89 0.52
N ASN A 55 11.94 -15.13 0.66
CA ASN A 55 12.08 -15.76 1.98
C ASN A 55 13.10 -15.04 2.87
N VAL A 56 14.22 -14.56 2.29
CA VAL A 56 15.18 -13.73 3.04
C VAL A 56 14.51 -12.45 3.53
N ALA A 57 13.80 -11.72 2.66
CA ALA A 57 13.09 -10.50 3.05
C ALA A 57 12.04 -10.78 4.15
N ALA A 58 11.34 -11.92 4.08
CA ALA A 58 10.40 -12.33 5.11
C ALA A 58 11.07 -12.54 6.47
N HIS A 59 12.22 -13.23 6.52
CA HIS A 59 12.96 -13.41 7.76
C HIS A 59 13.54 -12.10 8.31
N LEU A 60 13.94 -11.17 7.45
CA LEU A 60 14.37 -9.84 7.90
C LEU A 60 13.23 -9.08 8.60
N LEU A 61 12.03 -9.11 8.01
CA LEU A 61 10.83 -8.47 8.57
C LEU A 61 10.25 -9.22 9.78
N GLU A 62 10.53 -10.51 9.90
CA GLU A 62 10.25 -11.29 11.10
C GLU A 62 11.19 -10.90 12.25
N ALA A 63 12.47 -10.61 11.96
CA ALA A 63 13.49 -10.27 12.95
C ALA A 63 13.50 -8.79 13.34
N SER A 64 13.01 -7.88 12.50
CA SER A 64 12.94 -6.44 12.76
C SER A 64 11.72 -5.81 12.09
N PRO A 65 11.05 -4.82 12.71
CA PRO A 65 9.88 -4.19 12.11
C PRO A 65 10.20 -3.62 10.72
N LEU A 66 9.18 -3.49 9.87
CA LEU A 66 9.32 -2.75 8.61
C LEU A 66 9.81 -1.32 8.92
N PRO A 67 10.97 -0.89 8.39
CA PRO A 67 11.45 0.47 8.61
C PRO A 67 10.52 1.47 7.92
N ASN A 68 10.25 2.60 8.57
CA ASN A 68 9.34 3.64 8.06
C ASN A 68 9.75 4.12 6.66
N GLU A 69 11.05 4.16 6.37
CA GLU A 69 11.61 4.57 5.08
C GLU A 69 11.33 3.57 3.94
N ALA A 70 10.98 2.32 4.25
CA ALA A 70 10.57 1.33 3.26
C ALA A 70 9.06 1.37 2.95
N VAL A 71 8.26 2.07 3.75
CA VAL A 71 6.79 2.08 3.58
C VAL A 71 6.38 2.60 2.20
N GLY A 72 6.95 3.74 1.78
CA GLY A 72 6.67 4.33 0.48
C GLY A 72 7.23 3.56 -0.72
N PHE A 73 8.15 2.61 -0.47
CA PHE A 73 8.68 1.76 -1.54
C PHE A 73 7.68 0.70 -1.98
N ILE A 74 6.81 0.22 -1.09
CA ILE A 74 5.81 -0.82 -1.39
C ILE A 74 4.55 -0.16 -1.97
N ASP A 75 4.67 0.34 -3.20
CA ASP A 75 3.67 1.18 -3.89
C ASP A 75 2.99 0.52 -5.10
N ASP A 76 3.31 -0.75 -5.39
CA ASP A 76 2.66 -1.54 -6.43
C ASP A 76 2.39 -2.99 -5.99
N ILE A 77 1.56 -3.70 -6.77
CA ILE A 77 1.14 -5.08 -6.45
C ILE A 77 2.29 -6.09 -6.49
N ASP A 78 3.31 -5.88 -7.33
CA ASP A 78 4.43 -6.80 -7.48
C ASP A 78 5.33 -6.72 -6.24
N LYS A 79 5.62 -5.50 -5.77
CA LYS A 79 6.32 -5.25 -4.50
C LYS A 79 5.51 -5.74 -3.32
N LEU A 80 4.20 -5.46 -3.27
CA LEU A 80 3.34 -5.96 -2.20
C LEU A 80 3.39 -7.49 -2.13
N SER A 81 3.24 -8.17 -3.27
CA SER A 81 3.30 -9.64 -3.36
C SER A 81 4.65 -10.16 -2.86
N PHE A 82 5.76 -9.53 -3.28
CA PHE A 82 7.10 -9.88 -2.81
C PHE A 82 7.21 -9.78 -1.27
N PHE A 83 6.78 -8.68 -0.65
CA PHE A 83 6.96 -8.50 0.80
C PHE A 83 5.85 -9.13 1.67
N THR A 84 4.71 -9.53 1.09
CA THR A 84 3.56 -10.08 1.85
C THR A 84 3.94 -11.14 2.88
N PRO A 85 4.82 -12.14 2.58
CA PRO A 85 5.19 -13.15 3.55
C PRO A 85 5.84 -12.59 4.82
N GLY A 86 6.54 -11.45 4.72
CA GLY A 86 7.12 -10.72 5.85
C GLY A 86 6.16 -9.72 6.50
N LEU A 87 5.26 -9.11 5.73
CA LEU A 87 4.35 -8.07 6.23
C LEU A 87 3.31 -8.56 7.27
N LYS A 88 3.07 -9.87 7.33
CA LYS A 88 2.23 -10.47 8.38
C LYS A 88 2.84 -10.36 9.78
N PHE A 89 4.15 -10.15 9.88
CA PHE A 89 4.84 -10.03 11.16
C PHE A 89 4.85 -8.59 11.66
N GLN A 90 4.94 -8.44 12.98
CA GLN A 90 5.20 -7.17 13.67
C GLN A 90 4.24 -6.03 13.29
N ASN A 91 3.01 -6.36 12.87
CA ASN A 91 2.01 -5.39 12.41
C ASN A 91 2.53 -4.46 11.29
N ALA A 92 3.33 -4.99 10.36
CA ALA A 92 4.01 -4.17 9.34
C ALA A 92 3.04 -3.32 8.50
N PHE A 93 1.81 -3.79 8.26
CA PHE A 93 0.76 -3.01 7.57
C PHE A 93 0.39 -1.70 8.29
N ASN A 94 0.56 -1.63 9.61
CA ASN A 94 0.25 -0.45 10.42
C ASN A 94 1.41 0.54 10.54
N ILE A 95 2.61 0.21 10.05
CA ILE A 95 3.73 1.13 10.05
C ILE A 95 3.45 2.26 9.06
N THR A 96 3.70 3.49 9.50
CA THR A 96 3.48 4.71 8.72
C THR A 96 4.78 5.45 8.48
N ASP A 97 4.87 6.15 7.35
CA ASP A 97 5.94 7.10 7.09
C ASP A 97 5.74 8.43 7.85
N GLN A 98 6.61 9.40 7.59
CA GLN A 98 6.55 10.74 8.19
C GLN A 98 5.27 11.53 7.88
N GLN A 99 4.51 11.13 6.85
CA GLN A 99 3.24 11.75 6.43
C GLN A 99 2.03 11.00 7.01
N GLY A 100 2.25 9.98 7.84
CA GLY A 100 1.20 9.12 8.35
C GLY A 100 0.64 8.14 7.31
N ASN A 101 1.26 8.02 6.14
CA ASN A 101 0.85 7.04 5.14
C ASN A 101 1.42 5.68 5.53
N ASN A 102 0.57 4.66 5.63
CA ASN A 102 1.02 3.27 5.56
C ASN A 102 1.18 2.82 4.10
N LEU A 103 1.66 1.60 3.88
CA LEU A 103 1.93 1.08 2.54
C LEU A 103 0.67 1.05 1.65
N LEU A 104 -0.53 0.86 2.23
CA LEU A 104 -1.76 0.86 1.46
C LEU A 104 -2.09 2.25 0.89
N HIS A 105 -1.77 3.33 1.61
CA HIS A 105 -1.94 4.69 1.08
C HIS A 105 -1.07 4.90 -0.17
N HIS A 106 0.19 4.45 -0.12
CA HIS A 106 1.11 4.53 -1.25
C HIS A 106 0.66 3.68 -2.42
N LEU A 107 0.34 2.41 -2.16
CA LEU A 107 -0.18 1.48 -3.15
C LEU A 107 -1.43 2.02 -3.86
N PHE A 108 -2.36 2.59 -3.11
CA PHE A 108 -3.64 3.06 -3.65
C PHE A 108 -3.52 4.38 -4.40
N SER A 109 -2.55 5.22 -4.03
CA SER A 109 -2.28 6.49 -4.72
C SER A 109 -1.64 6.29 -6.09
N HIS A 110 -0.94 5.18 -6.31
CA HIS A 110 -0.17 4.90 -7.53
C HIS A 110 -0.71 3.73 -8.36
N CYS A 111 -1.94 3.28 -8.08
CA CYS A 111 -2.62 2.20 -8.80
C CYS A 111 -2.61 2.41 -10.32
N GLN A 112 -2.06 1.44 -11.05
CA GLN A 112 -2.18 1.36 -12.50
C GLN A 112 -3.43 0.57 -12.88
N ALA A 113 -4.11 0.97 -13.94
CA ALA A 113 -5.40 0.41 -14.37
C ALA A 113 -5.39 -1.12 -14.57
N ASN A 114 -4.26 -1.66 -15.01
CA ASN A 114 -4.04 -3.08 -15.30
C ASN A 114 -3.38 -3.85 -14.14
N LYS A 115 -3.05 -3.19 -13.03
CA LYS A 115 -2.37 -3.77 -11.86
C LYS A 115 -3.03 -3.32 -10.55
N LEU A 116 -4.36 -3.36 -10.52
CA LEU A 116 -5.10 -3.04 -9.31
C LEU A 116 -4.89 -4.14 -8.25
N PRO A 117 -4.66 -3.78 -6.98
CA PRO A 117 -4.32 -4.73 -5.92
C PRO A 117 -5.54 -5.26 -5.15
N PHE A 118 -6.76 -4.89 -5.55
CA PHE A 118 -7.92 -4.99 -4.66
C PHE A 118 -8.33 -6.43 -4.43
N ASN A 119 -8.38 -7.25 -5.50
CA ASN A 119 -8.72 -8.66 -5.36
C ASN A 119 -7.65 -9.43 -4.57
N TYR A 120 -6.38 -9.06 -4.73
CA TYR A 120 -5.27 -9.64 -3.97
C TYR A 120 -5.40 -9.31 -2.47
N LEU A 121 -5.55 -8.04 -2.13
CA LEU A 121 -5.72 -7.60 -0.73
C LEU A 121 -6.96 -8.19 -0.07
N ARG A 122 -8.08 -8.26 -0.79
CA ARG A 122 -9.28 -8.95 -0.30
C ARG A 122 -9.00 -10.40 0.05
N SER A 123 -8.24 -11.10 -0.79
CA SER A 123 -7.85 -12.49 -0.51
C SER A 123 -6.96 -12.59 0.71
N LEU A 124 -6.03 -11.64 0.91
CA LEU A 124 -5.18 -11.60 2.11
C LEU A 124 -5.96 -11.38 3.41
N MET A 125 -7.00 -10.53 3.38
CA MET A 125 -7.86 -10.28 4.55
C MET A 125 -8.64 -11.52 5.03
N LEU A 126 -8.77 -12.57 4.20
CA LEU A 126 -9.41 -13.82 4.60
C LEU A 126 -8.53 -14.68 5.53
N PHE A 127 -7.26 -14.32 5.71
CA PHE A 127 -6.33 -15.03 6.58
C PHE A 127 -6.11 -14.26 7.87
N GLU A 128 -6.30 -14.94 9.01
CA GLU A 128 -6.14 -14.37 10.36
C GLU A 128 -4.75 -13.75 10.59
N SER A 129 -3.71 -14.30 9.95
CA SER A 129 -2.35 -13.77 10.03
C SER A 129 -2.21 -12.32 9.53
N ASN A 130 -3.22 -11.79 8.84
CA ASN A 130 -3.23 -10.44 8.29
C ASN A 130 -4.22 -9.52 9.01
N GLU A 131 -4.55 -9.77 10.29
CA GLU A 131 -5.49 -8.92 11.04
C GLU A 131 -5.12 -7.43 11.00
N SER A 132 -3.82 -7.10 11.04
CA SER A 132 -3.32 -5.72 10.92
C SER A 132 -3.67 -5.03 9.59
N LEU A 133 -3.95 -5.79 8.53
CA LEU A 133 -4.33 -5.23 7.23
C LEU A 133 -5.67 -4.47 7.29
N ALA A 134 -6.66 -5.02 8.00
CA ALA A 134 -7.95 -4.37 8.15
C ALA A 134 -7.87 -3.08 8.98
N VAL A 135 -6.94 -3.04 9.96
CA VAL A 135 -6.64 -1.83 10.74
C VAL A 135 -5.95 -0.78 9.86
N ALA A 136 -4.96 -1.19 9.08
CA ALA A 136 -4.25 -0.32 8.16
C ALA A 136 -5.18 0.30 7.10
N LEU A 137 -6.18 -0.44 6.64
CA LEU A 137 -7.17 0.05 5.67
C LEU A 137 -8.04 1.20 6.22
N LYS A 138 -8.19 1.31 7.54
CA LYS A 138 -8.96 2.35 8.23
C LYS A 138 -8.11 3.53 8.69
N ALA A 139 -6.78 3.39 8.66
CA ALA A 139 -5.88 4.42 9.17
C ALA A 139 -5.99 5.69 8.33
N GLN A 140 -6.01 6.86 8.99
CA GLN A 140 -5.97 8.15 8.30
C GLN A 140 -4.53 8.67 8.26
N ASN A 141 -4.09 9.15 7.09
CA ASN A 141 -2.84 9.90 6.99
C ASN A 141 -2.98 11.33 7.53
N GLN A 142 -1.92 12.14 7.47
CA GLN A 142 -1.94 13.54 7.93
C GLN A 142 -2.91 14.44 7.15
N GLN A 143 -3.33 14.04 5.95
CA GLN A 143 -4.37 14.74 5.19
C GLN A 143 -5.78 14.33 5.60
N GLY A 144 -5.92 13.37 6.52
CA GLY A 144 -7.19 12.80 6.96
C GLY A 144 -7.75 11.75 6.00
N LEU A 145 -7.03 11.35 4.95
CA LEU A 145 -7.48 10.36 3.98
C LEU A 145 -7.15 8.95 4.48
N THR A 146 -8.08 8.01 4.28
CA THR A 146 -7.79 6.56 4.35
C THR A 146 -7.13 6.11 3.04
N PRO A 147 -6.56 4.90 2.97
CA PRO A 147 -6.07 4.34 1.71
C PRO A 147 -7.11 4.39 0.59
N ILE A 148 -8.37 4.01 0.86
CA ILE A 148 -9.45 4.08 -0.16
C ILE A 148 -9.72 5.52 -0.57
N GLY A 149 -9.71 6.45 0.38
CA GLY A 149 -9.77 7.89 0.10
C GLY A 149 -8.64 8.34 -0.85
N CYS A 150 -7.41 7.88 -0.62
CA CYS A 150 -6.28 8.15 -1.51
C CYS A 150 -6.49 7.57 -2.92
N TYR A 151 -6.99 6.35 -3.05
CA TYR A 151 -7.34 5.78 -4.37
C TYR A 151 -8.33 6.68 -5.12
N ILE A 152 -9.44 7.04 -4.49
CA ILE A 152 -10.48 7.86 -5.14
C ILE A 152 -9.93 9.25 -5.48
N ALA A 153 -9.15 9.86 -4.59
CA ALA A 153 -8.56 11.18 -4.79
C ALA A 153 -7.53 11.20 -5.93
N CYS A 154 -6.60 10.24 -5.95
CA CYS A 154 -5.44 10.22 -6.85
C CYS A 154 -5.68 9.49 -8.18
N ASN A 155 -6.67 8.61 -8.27
CA ASN A 155 -6.92 7.83 -9.49
C ASN A 155 -7.35 8.74 -10.65
N ASN A 156 -6.48 8.94 -11.63
CA ASN A 156 -6.78 9.74 -12.82
C ASN A 156 -7.48 8.94 -13.92
N ASN A 157 -7.58 7.61 -13.78
CA ASN A 157 -8.32 6.76 -14.70
C ASN A 157 -9.83 6.92 -14.46
N THR A 158 -10.53 7.30 -15.53
CA THR A 158 -11.98 7.47 -15.53
C THR A 158 -12.73 6.18 -15.89
N GLN A 159 -12.02 5.08 -16.19
CA GLN A 159 -12.63 3.77 -16.42
C GLN A 159 -12.88 3.03 -15.11
N MET A 160 -13.99 2.30 -15.07
CA MET A 160 -14.28 1.39 -13.97
C MET A 160 -13.28 0.23 -13.93
N PRO A 161 -12.87 -0.22 -12.74
CA PRO A 161 -12.10 -1.46 -12.59
C PRO A 161 -12.81 -2.66 -13.22
N ALA A 162 -12.04 -3.69 -13.59
CA ALA A 162 -12.60 -4.97 -13.97
C ALA A 162 -13.51 -5.52 -12.86
N LYS A 163 -14.52 -6.32 -13.21
CA LYS A 163 -15.58 -6.76 -12.27
C LYS A 163 -15.03 -7.35 -10.95
N HIS A 164 -13.98 -8.17 -11.01
CA HIS A 164 -13.38 -8.79 -9.81
C HIS A 164 -12.67 -7.77 -8.92
N GLU A 165 -11.92 -6.82 -9.51
CA GLU A 165 -11.29 -5.71 -8.80
C GLU A 165 -12.33 -4.76 -8.21
N PHE A 166 -13.40 -4.46 -8.95
CA PHE A 166 -14.47 -3.60 -8.49
C PHE A 166 -15.22 -4.23 -7.31
N SER A 167 -15.62 -5.50 -7.41
CA SER A 167 -16.24 -6.21 -6.28
C SER A 167 -15.33 -6.29 -5.07
N ALA A 168 -14.02 -6.46 -5.26
CA ALA A 168 -13.07 -6.47 -4.16
C ALA A 168 -12.92 -5.09 -3.51
N LEU A 169 -12.90 -4.02 -4.31
CA LEU A 169 -12.89 -2.65 -3.83
C LEU A 169 -14.13 -2.33 -2.99
N LEU A 170 -15.33 -2.74 -3.42
CA LEU A 170 -16.55 -2.55 -2.64
C LEU A 170 -16.49 -3.26 -1.28
N ALA A 171 -16.00 -4.49 -1.22
CA ALA A 171 -15.82 -5.22 0.04
C ALA A 171 -14.80 -4.52 0.96
N MET A 172 -13.73 -3.94 0.41
CA MET A 172 -12.79 -3.14 1.20
C MET A 172 -13.39 -1.82 1.67
N MET A 173 -14.23 -1.18 0.86
CA MET A 173 -15.00 -0.02 1.31
C MET A 173 -15.84 -0.39 2.53
N GLU A 174 -16.52 -1.54 2.51
CA GLU A 174 -17.28 -2.07 3.66
C GLU A 174 -16.42 -2.29 4.91
N VAL A 175 -15.19 -2.76 4.77
CA VAL A 175 -14.26 -2.83 5.91
C VAL A 175 -13.97 -1.43 6.45
N ASP A 176 -13.76 -0.42 5.60
CA ASP A 176 -13.47 0.98 5.97
C ASP A 176 -14.73 1.76 6.45
N GLN A 177 -15.94 1.19 6.38
CA GLN A 177 -17.22 1.88 6.68
C GLN A 177 -17.43 2.35 8.13
N THR A 178 -16.43 2.25 9.01
CA THR A 178 -16.39 3.12 10.20
C THR A 178 -16.15 4.55 9.74
N HIS A 179 -17.20 5.18 9.20
CA HIS A 179 -17.18 6.50 8.57
C HIS A 179 -16.65 7.57 9.53
N HIS A 180 -15.35 7.80 9.48
CA HIS A 180 -14.74 8.94 10.15
C HIS A 180 -15.20 10.19 9.40
N LYS A 181 -16.04 11.03 10.03
CA LYS A 181 -16.51 12.30 9.43
C LYS A 181 -15.35 13.16 8.89
N SER A 182 -14.17 13.07 9.51
CA SER A 182 -12.93 13.71 9.06
C SER A 182 -12.45 13.16 7.70
N ALA A 183 -12.51 11.85 7.46
CA ALA A 183 -12.11 11.23 6.20
C ALA A 183 -13.01 11.66 5.04
N SER A 184 -14.32 11.69 5.26
CA SER A 184 -15.28 12.17 4.26
C SER A 184 -15.00 13.62 3.86
N HIS A 185 -14.73 14.48 4.85
CA HIS A 185 -14.41 15.89 4.59
C HIS A 185 -13.08 16.06 3.83
N ALA A 186 -12.05 15.31 4.22
CA ALA A 186 -10.76 15.31 3.53
C ALA A 186 -10.89 14.87 2.07
N LEU A 187 -11.64 13.80 1.81
CA LEU A 187 -11.88 13.28 0.46
C LEU A 187 -12.62 14.30 -0.41
N LEU A 188 -13.71 14.88 0.10
CA LEU A 188 -14.46 15.91 -0.63
C LEU A 188 -13.60 17.14 -0.93
N THR A 189 -12.72 17.53 -0.01
CA THR A 189 -11.78 18.64 -0.22
C THR A 189 -10.76 18.32 -1.32
N ALA A 190 -10.22 17.10 -1.33
CA ALA A 190 -9.31 16.64 -2.38
C ALA A 190 -9.99 16.62 -3.75
N LEU A 191 -11.23 16.12 -3.82
CA LEU A 191 -12.02 16.08 -5.06
C LEU A 191 -12.41 17.47 -5.55
N LYS A 192 -12.79 18.40 -4.66
CA LYS A 192 -13.02 19.81 -5.02
C LYS A 192 -11.80 20.43 -5.69
N ARG A 193 -10.60 20.18 -5.14
CA ARG A 193 -9.35 20.67 -5.74
C ARG A 193 -9.13 20.05 -7.13
N PHE A 194 -9.34 18.74 -7.27
CA PHE A 194 -9.21 18.06 -8.56
C PHE A 194 -10.16 18.62 -9.62
N TYR A 195 -11.44 18.82 -9.28
CA TYR A 195 -12.45 19.33 -10.22
C TYR A 195 -12.48 20.85 -10.39
N GLY A 196 -11.87 21.60 -9.47
CA GLY A 196 -11.60 23.02 -9.68
C GLY A 196 -10.59 23.27 -10.80
N VAL A 197 -9.68 22.31 -11.01
CA VAL A 197 -8.68 22.33 -12.09
C VAL A 197 -9.20 21.63 -13.35
N ASN A 198 -9.95 20.53 -13.19
CA ASN A 198 -10.49 19.71 -14.28
C ASN A 198 -12.01 19.85 -14.38
N LYS A 199 -12.57 20.19 -15.53
CA LYS A 199 -14.04 20.29 -15.66
C LYS A 199 -14.70 18.92 -15.46
N PRO A 200 -15.52 18.69 -14.41
CA PRO A 200 -16.14 17.40 -14.16
C PRO A 200 -17.14 17.02 -15.26
N SER A 201 -17.04 15.81 -15.81
CA SER A 201 -18.18 15.15 -16.46
C SER A 201 -18.93 14.28 -15.44
N LEU A 202 -20.26 14.36 -15.44
CA LEU A 202 -21.14 13.61 -14.51
C LEU A 202 -21.03 12.08 -14.67
N THR A 203 -20.44 11.60 -15.77
CA THR A 203 -20.28 10.20 -16.13
C THR A 203 -18.98 9.58 -15.59
N GLU A 204 -18.20 10.32 -14.81
CA GLU A 204 -16.90 9.85 -14.33
C GLU A 204 -17.03 8.81 -13.22
N SER A 205 -16.36 7.67 -13.44
CA SER A 205 -16.18 6.58 -12.48
C SER A 205 -15.75 7.05 -11.10
N LYS A 206 -14.99 8.16 -11.01
CA LYS A 206 -14.56 8.76 -9.74
C LYS A 206 -15.73 9.30 -8.91
N ILE A 207 -16.75 9.92 -9.53
CA ILE A 207 -17.97 10.36 -8.83
C ILE A 207 -18.74 9.15 -8.30
N LEU A 208 -18.87 8.10 -9.10
CA LEU A 208 -19.55 6.87 -8.71
C LEU A 208 -18.85 6.18 -7.53
N LEU A 209 -17.52 6.07 -7.59
CA LEU A 209 -16.71 5.49 -6.50
C LEU A 209 -16.80 6.32 -5.23
N CYS A 210 -16.73 7.65 -5.35
CA CYS A 210 -16.89 8.54 -4.21
C CYS A 210 -18.28 8.42 -3.57
N ALA A 211 -19.33 8.39 -4.39
CA ALA A 211 -20.71 8.20 -3.94
C ALA A 211 -20.90 6.85 -3.22
N ALA A 212 -20.36 5.77 -3.78
CA ALA A 212 -20.40 4.44 -3.16
C ALA A 212 -19.66 4.42 -1.82
N TYR A 213 -18.44 4.99 -1.78
CA TYR A 213 -17.62 5.05 -0.59
C TYR A 213 -18.26 5.88 0.53
N LEU A 214 -18.79 7.07 0.20
CA LEU A 214 -19.45 7.97 1.15
C LEU A 214 -20.92 7.59 1.41
N GLN A 215 -21.42 6.51 0.81
CA GLN A 215 -22.83 6.07 0.88
C GLN A 215 -23.82 7.22 0.60
N THR A 216 -23.49 8.07 -0.36
CA THR A 216 -24.22 9.31 -0.65
C THR A 216 -24.62 9.33 -2.12
N PRO A 217 -25.83 9.80 -2.48
CA PRO A 217 -26.25 9.91 -3.87
C PRO A 217 -25.29 10.75 -4.73
N THR A 218 -25.08 10.34 -5.99
CA THR A 218 -24.15 11.01 -6.92
C THR A 218 -24.49 12.48 -7.17
N ASN A 219 -25.78 12.83 -7.20
CA ASN A 219 -26.22 14.23 -7.35
C ASN A 219 -25.78 15.11 -6.17
N MET A 220 -25.74 14.58 -4.94
CA MET A 220 -25.23 15.30 -3.77
C MET A 220 -23.71 15.49 -3.83
N ILE A 221 -22.98 14.48 -4.32
CA ILE A 221 -21.54 14.60 -4.57
C ILE A 221 -21.29 15.70 -5.61
N VAL A 222 -21.98 15.67 -6.75
CA VAL A 222 -21.84 16.68 -7.81
C VAL A 222 -22.20 18.08 -7.31
N ALA A 223 -23.26 18.23 -6.53
CA ALA A 223 -23.64 19.52 -5.93
C ALA A 223 -22.56 20.05 -4.97
N THR A 224 -21.88 19.15 -4.25
CA THR A 224 -20.80 19.52 -3.34
C THR A 224 -19.53 19.93 -4.08
N LEU A 225 -19.29 19.42 -5.30
CA LEU A 225 -18.07 19.66 -6.07
C LEU A 225 -18.13 20.90 -6.98
N ARG A 226 -19.31 21.47 -7.19
CA ARG A 226 -19.53 22.75 -7.90
C ARG A 226 -19.30 23.93 -6.97
#